data_AF-A0A346CLM0-F1
#
_entry.id   AF-A0A346CLM0-F1
#
_cell.length_a   1.000
_cell.length_b   1.000
_cell.length_c   1.000
_cell.angle_alpha   90.00
_cell.angle_beta   90.00
_cell.angle_gamma   90.00
#
_symmetry.space_group_name_H-M   'P 1'
#
loop_
_entity.id
_entity.type
_entity.pdbx_description
1 polymer ?
#
loop_
_entity_poly.entity_id
_entity_poly.type
_entity_poly.pdbx_seq_one_letter_code
_entity_poly.pdbx_strand_id
1 'polypeptide(L)'
;MKERDTNIDLLKLCMAFLVVLVHYHPTFDSFFLSYILNDIYRVAVPVFFMLSGFYLKKISDASQTQRWISKIITIYIIWMTIYFMYYYFLKGDKEHAYYLLTKISDGWYHLWYFPALIMAYSVAYIIKDKSTLKIIIILSLLLSALYYLQIITVKEVKLGGYRNFIFMALPCIIIGMLIFRFKKFITKNFFY
;
A
#
# COMPACT_ATOMS: atom_id res chain seq x y z
N MET A 1 12.45 -20.83 14.11
CA MET A 1 12.76 -19.38 14.13
C MET A 1 12.58 -18.88 12.71
N LYS A 2 11.67 -17.93 12.43
CA LYS A 2 11.45 -17.42 11.06
C LYS A 2 12.70 -16.61 10.70
N GLU A 3 13.50 -17.09 9.74
CA GLU A 3 14.72 -16.39 9.32
C GLU A 3 14.41 -14.94 8.96
N ARG A 4 15.14 -14.02 9.60
CA ARG A 4 15.03 -12.59 9.38
C ARG A 4 15.82 -12.24 8.12
N ASP A 5 15.15 -11.64 7.15
CA ASP A 5 15.77 -11.23 5.90
C ASP A 5 16.29 -9.78 6.04
N THR A 6 17.58 -9.65 6.33
CA THR A 6 18.24 -8.35 6.56
C THR A 6 18.10 -7.41 5.36
N ASN A 7 18.09 -7.93 4.14
CA ASN A 7 17.94 -7.12 2.93
C ASN A 7 16.54 -6.51 2.85
N ILE A 8 15.50 -7.28 3.19
CA ILE A 8 14.13 -6.76 3.24
C ILE A 8 13.97 -5.73 4.37
N ASP A 9 14.64 -5.91 5.50
CA ASP A 9 14.58 -4.93 6.59
C ASP A 9 15.30 -3.62 6.23
N LEU A 10 16.44 -3.68 5.54
CA LEU A 10 17.10 -2.49 4.99
C LEU A 10 16.20 -1.79 3.98
N LEU A 11 15.55 -2.54 3.08
CA LEU A 11 14.60 -1.97 2.13
C LEU A 11 13.46 -1.24 2.85
N LYS A 12 12.85 -1.84 3.88
CA LYS A 12 11.79 -1.19 4.67
C LYS A 12 12.28 0.08 5.33
N LEU A 13 13.51 0.09 5.85
CA LEU A 13 14.12 1.27 6.46
C LEU A 13 14.26 2.39 5.42
N CYS A 14 14.83 2.10 4.26
CA CYS A 14 14.94 3.06 3.15
C CYS A 14 13.56 3.61 2.75
N MET A 15 12.57 2.73 2.57
CA MET A 15 11.21 3.16 2.21
C MET A 15 10.55 3.99 3.31
N ALA A 16 10.80 3.71 4.59
CA ALA A 16 10.27 4.52 5.69
C ALA A 16 10.84 5.95 5.66
N PHE A 17 12.13 6.11 5.35
CA PHE A 17 12.72 7.43 5.12
C PHE A 17 12.06 8.16 3.95
N LEU A 18 11.82 7.47 2.84
CA LEU A 18 11.13 8.07 1.69
C LEU A 18 9.70 8.52 2.02
N VAL A 19 8.96 7.80 2.86
CA VAL A 19 7.64 8.25 3.35
C VAL A 19 7.74 9.59 4.07
N VAL A 20 8.75 9.77 4.93
CA VAL A 20 8.98 11.05 5.61
C VAL A 20 9.27 12.17 4.60
N LEU A 21 10.12 11.91 3.60
CA LEU A 21 10.47 12.89 2.57
C LEU A 21 9.28 13.28 1.69
N VAL A 22 8.38 12.35 1.37
CA VAL A 22 7.12 12.66 0.66
C VAL A 22 6.30 13.70 1.41
N HIS A 23 6.23 13.61 2.75
CA HIS A 23 5.40 14.50 3.57
C HIS A 23 6.10 15.78 3.99
N TYR A 24 7.43 15.77 4.09
CA TYR A 24 8.22 16.96 4.35
C TYR A 24 8.26 17.89 3.13
N HIS A 25 8.22 17.34 1.91
CA HIS A 25 8.33 18.09 0.65
C HIS A 25 9.58 19.01 0.61
N PRO A 26 10.81 18.44 0.66
CA PRO A 26 12.01 19.25 0.60
C PRO A 26 12.07 20.05 -0.71
N THR A 27 12.32 21.35 -0.61
CA THR A 27 12.45 22.27 -1.74
C THR A 27 13.92 22.48 -2.10
N PHE A 28 14.23 22.38 -3.38
CA PHE A 28 15.54 22.67 -3.94
C PHE A 28 15.43 23.83 -4.93
N ASP A 29 16.53 24.57 -5.12
CA ASP A 29 16.58 25.72 -6.03
C ASP A 29 16.22 25.35 -7.48
N SER A 30 16.47 24.09 -7.86
CA SER A 30 16.02 23.55 -9.14
C SER A 30 14.61 22.96 -9.01
N PHE A 31 13.67 23.54 -9.76
CA PHE A 31 12.31 23.00 -9.92
C PHE A 31 12.32 21.56 -10.45
N PHE A 32 13.15 21.29 -11.46
CA PHE A 32 13.28 19.96 -12.06
C PHE A 32 13.77 18.92 -11.04
N LEU A 33 14.76 19.30 -10.22
CA LEU A 33 15.28 18.42 -9.17
C LEU A 33 14.20 18.14 -8.10
N SER A 34 13.49 19.18 -7.66
CA SER A 34 12.39 19.05 -6.70
C SER A 34 11.29 18.13 -7.22
N TYR A 35 10.94 18.25 -8.50
CA TYR A 35 9.93 17.42 -9.16
C TYR A 35 10.34 15.94 -9.20
N ILE A 36 11.53 15.63 -9.73
CA ILE A 36 12.04 14.25 -9.83
C ILE A 36 12.14 13.59 -8.46
N LEU A 37 12.67 14.32 -7.48
CA LEU A 37 12.82 13.79 -6.13
C LEU A 37 11.46 13.49 -5.50
N ASN A 38 10.46 14.35 -5.71
CA ASN A 38 9.11 14.09 -5.21
C ASN A 38 8.51 12.80 -5.80
N ASP A 39 8.74 12.54 -7.08
CA ASP A 39 8.29 11.30 -7.75
C ASP A 39 9.02 10.06 -7.22
N ILE A 40 10.34 10.16 -7.00
CA ILE A 40 11.14 9.07 -6.41
C ILE A 40 10.64 8.72 -5.01
N TYR A 41 10.35 9.72 -4.18
CA TYR A 41 9.92 9.47 -2.80
C TYR A 41 8.57 8.73 -2.74
N ARG A 42 7.70 8.95 -3.73
CA ARG A 42 6.38 8.30 -3.83
C ARG A 42 6.44 6.79 -4.07
N VAL A 43 7.59 6.25 -4.47
CA VAL A 43 7.81 4.79 -4.67
C VAL A 43 7.64 4.00 -3.36
N ALA A 44 7.79 4.66 -2.20
CA ALA A 44 7.71 4.00 -0.89
C ALA A 44 6.40 3.21 -0.68
N VAL A 45 5.27 3.83 -0.99
CA VAL A 45 3.94 3.23 -0.77
C VAL A 45 3.71 1.97 -1.65
N PRO A 46 3.94 2.02 -2.98
CA PRO A 46 3.95 0.82 -3.83
C PRO A 46 4.82 -0.32 -3.28
N VAL A 47 6.03 0.00 -2.79
CA VAL A 47 6.95 -1.01 -2.27
C VAL A 47 6.41 -1.67 -1.01
N PHE A 48 5.81 -0.92 -0.08
CA PHE A 48 5.17 -1.52 1.09
C PHE A 48 3.97 -2.41 0.73
N PHE A 49 3.20 -2.06 -0.30
CA PHE A 49 2.15 -2.95 -0.83
C PHE A 49 2.74 -4.23 -1.44
N MET A 50 3.79 -4.12 -2.26
CA MET A 50 4.50 -5.28 -2.83
C MET A 50 5.05 -6.19 -1.73
N LEU A 51 5.69 -5.63 -0.70
CA LEU A 51 6.18 -6.41 0.44
C LEU A 51 5.05 -7.16 1.14
N SER A 52 3.89 -6.52 1.32
CA SER A 52 2.73 -7.16 1.94
C SER A 52 2.25 -8.38 1.14
N GLY A 53 2.17 -8.27 -0.19
CA GLY A 53 1.85 -9.40 -1.07
C GLY A 53 2.90 -10.50 -1.11
N PHE A 54 4.18 -10.12 -1.05
CA PHE A 54 5.28 -11.08 -0.96
C PHE A 54 5.19 -11.92 0.34
N TYR A 55 4.92 -11.28 1.47
CA TYR A 55 4.75 -11.97 2.76
C TYR A 55 3.43 -12.73 2.86
N LEU A 56 2.36 -12.29 2.19
CA LEU A 56 1.10 -13.02 2.10
C LEU A 56 1.31 -14.44 1.56
N LYS A 57 2.14 -14.61 0.52
CA LYS A 57 2.44 -15.95 -0.03
C LYS A 57 3.27 -16.85 0.89
N LYS A 58 3.89 -16.30 1.94
CA LYS A 58 4.57 -17.08 2.99
C LYS A 58 3.62 -17.57 4.09
N ILE A 59 2.36 -17.12 4.09
CA ILE A 59 1.35 -17.53 5.07
C ILE A 59 0.62 -18.78 4.56
N SER A 60 0.58 -19.82 5.40
CA SER A 60 -0.12 -21.07 5.13
C SER A 60 -1.51 -21.15 5.77
N ASP A 61 -1.77 -20.38 6.82
CA ASP A 61 -2.96 -20.51 7.67
C ASP A 61 -3.79 -19.21 7.68
N ALA A 62 -5.11 -19.37 7.50
CA ALA A 62 -6.09 -18.29 7.58
C ALA A 62 -6.00 -17.51 8.91
N SER A 63 -5.71 -18.19 10.02
CA SER A 63 -5.60 -17.56 11.34
C SER A 63 -4.44 -16.55 11.41
N GLN A 64 -3.36 -16.78 10.66
CA GLN A 64 -2.22 -15.85 10.59
C GLN A 64 -2.60 -14.61 9.80
N THR A 65 -3.36 -14.76 8.71
CA THR A 65 -3.91 -13.63 7.95
C THR A 65 -4.88 -12.82 8.79
N GLN A 66 -5.80 -13.45 9.52
CA GLN A 66 -6.74 -12.76 10.41
C GLN A 66 -6.03 -11.99 11.51
N ARG A 67 -5.01 -12.58 12.16
CA ARG A 67 -4.18 -11.91 13.16
C ARG A 67 -3.43 -10.71 12.59
N TRP A 68 -2.87 -10.86 11.38
CA TRP A 68 -2.18 -9.77 10.70
C TRP A 68 -3.15 -8.62 10.36
N ILE A 69 -4.30 -8.91 9.75
CA ILE A 69 -5.33 -7.90 9.44
C ILE A 69 -5.79 -7.20 10.72
N SER A 70 -6.06 -7.96 11.79
CA SER A 70 -6.47 -7.40 13.09
C SER A 70 -5.44 -6.43 13.63
N LYS A 71 -4.14 -6.77 13.56
CA LYS A 71 -3.06 -5.86 13.96
C LYS A 71 -3.06 -4.55 13.15
N ILE A 72 -3.26 -4.63 11.84
CA ILE A 72 -3.33 -3.44 10.96
C ILE A 72 -4.56 -2.58 11.30
N ILE A 73 -5.72 -3.20 11.56
CA ILE A 73 -6.94 -2.51 12.01
C ILE A 73 -6.71 -1.82 13.36
N THR A 74 -6.09 -2.50 14.32
CA THR A 74 -5.78 -1.92 15.64
C THR A 74 -4.90 -0.68 15.50
N ILE A 75 -3.82 -0.76 14.70
CA ILE A 75 -2.95 0.40 14.45
C ILE A 75 -3.74 1.55 13.81
N TYR A 76 -4.59 1.23 12.83
CA TYR A 76 -5.41 2.24 12.15
C TYR A 76 -6.37 2.96 13.12
N ILE A 77 -7.10 2.21 13.95
CA ILE A 77 -8.04 2.77 14.93
C ILE A 77 -7.31 3.62 15.97
N ILE A 78 -6.14 3.17 16.45
CA ILE A 78 -5.31 3.96 17.38
C ILE A 78 -4.96 5.31 16.76
N TRP A 79 -4.46 5.34 15.52
CA TRP A 79 -4.09 6.59 14.87
C TRP A 79 -5.28 7.48 14.52
N MET A 80 -6.41 6.91 14.12
CA MET A 80 -7.66 7.66 13.95
C MET A 80 -8.10 8.31 15.27
N THR A 81 -7.98 7.59 16.37
CA THR A 81 -8.29 8.12 17.71
C THR A 81 -7.32 9.23 18.09
N ILE A 82 -6.02 9.04 17.90
CA ILE A 82 -5.01 10.08 18.18
C ILE A 82 -5.30 11.35 17.39
N TYR A 83 -5.62 11.26 16.10
CA TYR A 83 -5.98 12.45 15.31
C TYR A 83 -7.28 13.07 15.74
N PHE A 84 -8.30 12.28 16.06
CA PHE A 84 -9.53 12.81 16.61
C PHE A 84 -9.26 13.62 17.88
N MET A 85 -8.49 13.05 18.82
CA MET A 85 -8.15 13.71 20.09
C MET A 85 -7.33 14.99 19.84
N TYR A 86 -6.39 14.96 18.90
CA TYR A 86 -5.61 16.13 18.51
C TYR A 86 -6.48 17.28 17.99
N TYR A 87 -7.36 17.01 17.02
CA TYR A 87 -8.23 18.05 16.47
C TYR A 87 -9.25 18.55 17.50
N TYR A 88 -9.89 17.61 18.21
CA TYR A 88 -10.97 17.94 19.14
C TYR A 88 -10.48 18.68 20.39
N PHE A 89 -9.45 18.16 21.06
CA PHE A 89 -9.01 18.67 22.36
C PHE A 89 -7.84 19.65 22.26
N LEU A 90 -6.83 19.37 21.43
CA LEU A 90 -5.61 20.20 21.39
C LEU A 90 -5.78 21.41 20.47
N LYS A 91 -6.42 21.24 19.31
CA LYS A 91 -6.69 22.33 18.36
C LYS A 91 -8.01 23.05 18.61
N GLY A 92 -8.96 22.44 19.34
CA GLY A 92 -10.31 22.96 19.51
C GLY A 92 -11.15 22.95 18.21
N ASP A 93 -10.67 22.28 17.17
CA ASP A 93 -11.26 22.24 15.84
C ASP A 93 -12.19 21.03 15.71
N LYS A 94 -13.39 21.20 16.27
CA LYS A 94 -14.40 20.13 16.33
C LYS A 94 -14.90 19.74 14.95
N GLU A 95 -15.00 20.67 14.01
CA GLU A 95 -15.44 20.38 12.65
C GLU A 95 -14.50 19.40 11.96
N HIS A 96 -13.18 19.65 12.00
CA HIS A 96 -12.20 18.71 11.44
C HIS A 96 -12.19 17.37 12.18
N ALA A 97 -12.38 17.38 13.51
CA ALA A 97 -12.49 16.14 14.28
C ALA A 97 -13.68 15.28 13.87
N TYR A 98 -14.86 15.87 13.63
CA TYR A 98 -16.03 15.11 13.14
C TYR A 98 -15.88 14.73 11.67
N TYR A 99 -15.29 15.59 10.84
CA TYR A 99 -15.02 15.27 9.45
C TYR A 99 -14.06 14.08 9.31
N LEU A 100 -13.09 13.93 10.22
CA LEU A 100 -12.22 12.75 10.30
C LEU A 100 -13.03 11.44 10.41
N LEU A 101 -14.12 11.42 11.18
CA LEU A 101 -14.96 10.23 11.34
C LEU A 101 -15.66 9.83 10.03
N THR A 102 -15.99 10.79 9.17
CA THR A 102 -16.52 10.51 7.83
C THR A 102 -15.49 9.85 6.90
N LYS A 103 -14.20 9.91 7.26
CA LYS A 103 -13.08 9.33 6.49
C LYS A 103 -12.61 7.98 7.01
N ILE A 104 -13.38 7.30 7.86
CA ILE A 104 -13.01 5.97 8.37
C ILE A 104 -12.84 4.95 7.23
N SER A 105 -13.64 5.01 6.16
CA SER A 105 -13.56 4.07 5.03
C SER A 105 -12.39 4.37 4.09
N ASP A 106 -12.14 5.63 3.80
CA ASP A 106 -11.17 6.06 2.79
C ASP A 106 -9.79 6.37 3.40
N GLY A 107 -9.76 6.61 4.71
CA GLY A 107 -8.63 7.05 5.51
C GLY A 107 -8.34 8.55 5.38
N TRP A 108 -7.83 9.13 6.47
CA TRP A 108 -7.42 10.53 6.55
C TRP A 108 -5.97 10.74 6.12
N TYR A 109 -5.72 11.64 5.16
CA TYR A 109 -4.36 11.99 4.67
C TYR A 109 -3.50 10.79 4.32
N HIS A 110 -2.54 10.41 5.17
CA HIS A 110 -1.62 9.27 5.02
C HIS A 110 -2.23 7.96 5.54
N LEU A 111 -3.26 8.03 6.40
CA LEU A 111 -3.95 6.85 6.92
C LEU A 111 -4.76 6.10 5.85
N TRP A 112 -4.99 6.69 4.67
CA TRP A 112 -5.59 6.00 3.51
C TRP A 112 -4.90 4.68 3.16
N TYR A 113 -3.60 4.56 3.48
CA TYR A 113 -2.84 3.34 3.27
C TYR A 113 -3.46 2.14 3.99
N PHE A 114 -3.98 2.32 5.21
CA PHE A 114 -4.52 1.24 6.03
C PHE A 114 -5.78 0.59 5.45
N PRO A 115 -6.88 1.30 5.17
CA PRO A 115 -8.06 0.70 4.56
C PRO A 115 -7.74 0.14 3.17
N ALA A 116 -6.90 0.81 2.39
CA ALA A 116 -6.47 0.31 1.09
C ALA A 116 -5.69 -1.02 1.21
N LEU A 117 -4.76 -1.10 2.17
CA LEU A 117 -4.01 -2.32 2.47
C LEU A 117 -4.93 -3.45 2.91
N ILE A 118 -5.84 -3.20 3.86
CA ILE A 118 -6.74 -4.21 4.41
C ILE A 118 -7.62 -4.81 3.31
N MET A 119 -8.26 -3.96 2.50
CA MET A 119 -9.14 -4.41 1.42
C MET A 119 -8.37 -5.17 0.34
N ALA A 120 -7.28 -4.59 -0.16
CA ALA A 120 -6.47 -5.22 -1.21
C ALA A 120 -5.82 -6.52 -0.74
N TYR A 121 -5.34 -6.58 0.51
CA TYR A 121 -4.75 -7.79 1.08
C TYR A 121 -5.79 -8.90 1.25
N SER A 122 -7.02 -8.55 1.66
CA SER A 122 -8.13 -9.51 1.78
C SER A 122 -8.52 -10.10 0.41
N VAL A 123 -8.64 -9.26 -0.62
CA VAL A 123 -8.88 -9.71 -2.00
C VAL A 123 -7.72 -10.58 -2.49
N ALA A 124 -6.48 -10.15 -2.27
CA ALA A 124 -5.30 -10.90 -2.64
C ALA A 124 -5.24 -12.27 -1.94
N TYR A 125 -5.65 -12.36 -0.68
CA TYR A 125 -5.74 -13.61 0.07
C TYR A 125 -6.71 -14.60 -0.58
N ILE A 126 -7.88 -14.14 -1.05
CA ILE A 126 -8.87 -14.98 -1.74
C ILE A 126 -8.32 -15.54 -3.05
N ILE A 127 -7.53 -14.76 -3.80
CA ILE A 127 -6.97 -15.18 -5.09
C ILE A 127 -5.58 -15.83 -4.99
N LYS A 128 -4.98 -15.88 -3.79
CA LYS A 128 -3.54 -16.23 -3.60
C LYS A 128 -3.14 -17.59 -4.13
N ASP A 129 -4.09 -18.52 -4.23
CA ASP A 129 -3.89 -19.92 -4.65
C ASP A 129 -4.37 -20.20 -6.08
N LYS A 130 -4.87 -19.19 -6.81
CA LYS A 130 -5.16 -19.31 -8.25
C LYS A 130 -3.86 -19.54 -9.04
N SER A 131 -3.97 -20.10 -10.25
CA SER A 131 -2.81 -20.31 -11.13
C SER A 131 -2.10 -19.00 -11.47
N THR A 132 -0.80 -19.06 -11.76
CA THR A 132 -0.01 -17.85 -12.06
C THR A 132 -0.56 -17.11 -13.27
N LEU A 133 -1.00 -17.83 -14.30
CA LEU A 133 -1.66 -17.24 -15.47
C LEU A 133 -2.91 -16.43 -15.10
N LYS A 134 -3.80 -16.97 -14.26
CA LYS A 134 -5.01 -16.25 -13.81
C LYS A 134 -4.66 -14.97 -13.06
N ILE A 135 -3.62 -14.99 -12.24
CA ILE A 135 -3.16 -13.81 -11.49
C ILE A 135 -2.57 -12.76 -12.42
N ILE A 136 -1.80 -13.16 -13.44
CA ILE A 136 -1.27 -12.26 -14.47
C ILE A 136 -2.43 -11.62 -15.24
N ILE A 137 -3.43 -12.39 -15.66
CA ILE A 137 -4.61 -11.85 -16.36
C ILE A 137 -5.34 -10.81 -15.48
N ILE A 138 -5.57 -11.12 -14.20
CA ILE A 138 -6.19 -10.16 -13.27
C ILE A 138 -5.35 -8.88 -13.17
N LEU A 139 -4.03 -9.00 -13.01
CA LEU A 139 -3.13 -7.85 -12.96
C LEU A 139 -3.19 -7.01 -14.23
N SER A 140 -3.13 -7.66 -15.41
CA SER A 140 -3.23 -6.98 -16.70
C SER A 140 -4.57 -6.26 -16.85
N LEU A 141 -5.68 -6.87 -16.45
CA LEU A 141 -7.00 -6.22 -16.48
C LEU A 141 -7.06 -5.00 -15.56
N LEU A 142 -6.52 -5.08 -14.35
CA LEU A 142 -6.47 -3.96 -13.40
C LEU A 142 -5.63 -2.79 -13.94
N LEU A 143 -4.47 -3.08 -14.53
CA LEU A 143 -3.59 -2.07 -15.12
C LEU A 143 -4.20 -1.44 -16.38
N SER A 144 -4.82 -2.23 -17.25
CA SER A 144 -5.55 -1.73 -18.42
C SER A 144 -6.73 -0.87 -18.03
N ALA A 145 -7.50 -1.27 -17.00
CA ALA A 145 -8.60 -0.48 -16.47
C ALA A 145 -8.11 0.84 -15.87
N LEU A 146 -7.01 0.83 -15.11
CA LEU A 146 -6.38 2.05 -14.60
C LEU A 146 -5.94 2.98 -15.75
N TYR A 147 -5.26 2.43 -16.75
CA TYR A 147 -4.81 3.20 -17.91
C TYR A 147 -5.99 3.82 -18.69
N TYR A 148 -7.04 3.03 -18.93
CA TYR A 148 -8.26 3.51 -19.56
C TYR A 148 -8.93 4.61 -18.75
N LEU A 149 -9.06 4.42 -17.44
CA LEU A 149 -9.58 5.45 -16.52
C LEU A 149 -8.74 6.72 -16.63
N GLN A 150 -7.40 6.63 -16.61
CA GLN A 150 -6.54 7.80 -16.75
C GLN A 150 -6.79 8.57 -18.05
N ILE A 151 -6.95 7.87 -19.19
CA ILE A 151 -7.23 8.51 -20.49
C ILE A 151 -8.59 9.21 -20.51
N ILE A 152 -9.65 8.54 -20.07
CA ILE A 152 -10.99 9.14 -20.13
C ILE A 152 -11.16 10.27 -19.11
N THR A 153 -10.37 10.25 -18.03
CA THR A 153 -10.48 11.20 -16.91
C THR A 153 -9.52 12.38 -16.96
N VAL A 154 -8.73 12.53 -18.03
CA VAL A 154 -7.80 13.68 -18.22
C VAL A 154 -8.49 15.04 -18.08
N LYS A 155 -9.83 15.13 -18.14
CA LYS A 155 -10.57 16.39 -17.98
C LYS A 155 -11.03 16.72 -16.55
N GLU A 156 -11.36 15.77 -15.67
CA GLU A 156 -11.91 16.08 -14.33
C GLU A 156 -11.74 14.97 -13.28
N VAL A 157 -10.51 14.61 -12.87
CA VAL A 157 -10.34 13.72 -11.71
C VAL A 157 -9.57 14.34 -10.56
N LYS A 158 -10.29 14.44 -9.43
CA LYS A 158 -9.73 14.62 -8.10
C LYS A 158 -8.79 13.44 -7.79
N LEU A 159 -7.61 13.72 -7.25
CA LEU A 159 -6.56 12.75 -6.85
C LEU A 159 -7.03 11.44 -6.15
N GLY A 160 -8.25 11.40 -5.59
CA GLY A 160 -8.86 10.21 -5.01
C GLY A 160 -9.39 9.15 -6.00
N GLY A 161 -9.52 9.46 -7.30
CA GLY A 161 -10.09 8.53 -8.28
C GLY A 161 -9.24 7.28 -8.57
N TYR A 162 -7.92 7.41 -8.54
CA TYR A 162 -6.96 6.32 -8.82
C TYR A 162 -6.14 5.90 -7.59
N ARG A 163 -6.08 6.72 -6.53
CA ARG A 163 -5.37 6.41 -5.28
C ARG A 163 -6.26 5.59 -4.33
N ASN A 164 -6.59 4.36 -4.72
CA ASN A 164 -7.48 3.49 -3.95
C ASN A 164 -6.98 2.03 -3.89
N PHE A 165 -7.75 1.18 -3.21
CA PHE A 165 -7.36 -0.21 -3.01
C PHE A 165 -7.35 -1.04 -4.31
N ILE A 166 -8.18 -0.69 -5.30
CA ILE A 166 -8.34 -1.45 -6.56
C ILE A 166 -7.21 -1.14 -7.52
N PHE A 167 -6.86 0.13 -7.70
CA PHE A 167 -5.94 0.56 -8.75
C PHE A 167 -4.52 0.84 -8.25
N MET A 168 -4.32 1.01 -6.94
CA MET A 168 -2.99 1.22 -6.36
C MET A 168 -2.54 0.02 -5.52
N ALA A 169 -3.31 -0.32 -4.48
CA ALA A 169 -2.86 -1.32 -3.50
C ALA A 169 -2.88 -2.76 -4.07
N LEU A 170 -3.99 -3.17 -4.70
CA LEU A 170 -4.17 -4.53 -5.21
C LEU A 170 -3.18 -4.91 -6.31
N PRO A 171 -2.92 -4.10 -7.35
CA PRO A 171 -1.90 -4.39 -8.36
C PRO A 171 -0.51 -4.55 -7.74
N CYS A 172 -0.12 -3.66 -6.83
CA CYS A 172 1.16 -3.74 -6.13
C CYS A 172 1.26 -5.00 -5.26
N ILE A 173 0.21 -5.36 -4.51
CA ILE A 173 0.18 -6.60 -3.74
C ILE A 173 0.30 -7.83 -4.66
N ILE A 174 -0.41 -7.85 -5.79
CA ILE A 174 -0.33 -8.95 -6.77
C ILE A 174 1.09 -9.08 -7.33
N ILE A 175 1.75 -7.97 -7.67
CA ILE A 175 3.16 -7.97 -8.09
C ILE A 175 4.04 -8.62 -7.01
N GLY A 176 3.84 -8.25 -5.74
CA GLY A 176 4.52 -8.90 -4.62
C GLY A 176 4.33 -10.42 -4.55
N MET A 177 3.11 -10.90 -4.78
CA MET A 177 2.82 -12.34 -4.83
C MET A 177 3.53 -13.03 -6.00
N LEU A 178 3.60 -12.38 -7.17
CA LEU A 178 4.27 -12.90 -8.36
C LEU A 178 5.79 -12.96 -8.16
N ILE A 179 6.40 -11.94 -7.54
CA ILE A 179 7.82 -11.95 -7.14
C ILE A 179 8.13 -13.16 -6.27
N PHE A 180 7.26 -13.48 -5.29
CA PHE A 180 7.45 -14.66 -4.45
C PHE A 180 7.39 -15.97 -5.26
N ARG A 181 6.41 -16.10 -6.17
CA ARG A 181 6.28 -17.29 -7.03
C ARG A 181 7.49 -17.47 -7.94
N PHE A 182 7.98 -16.37 -8.51
CA PHE A 182 9.17 -16.36 -9.35
C PHE A 182 10.42 -16.75 -8.58
N LYS A 183 10.63 -16.19 -7.38
CA LYS A 183 11.71 -16.61 -6.46
C LYS A 183 11.66 -18.12 -6.20
N LYS A 184 10.48 -18.65 -5.84
CA LYS A 184 10.30 -20.09 -5.57
C LYS A 184 10.59 -20.96 -6.80
N PHE A 185 10.19 -20.50 -8.00
CA PHE A 185 10.48 -21.19 -9.26
C PHE A 185 11.98 -21.25 -9.55
N ILE A 186 12.69 -20.12 -9.43
CA ILE A 186 14.16 -20.08 -9.65
C ILE A 186 14.86 -21.00 -8.66
N THR A 187 14.57 -20.87 -7.36
CA THR A 187 15.23 -21.68 -6.34
C THR A 187 15.02 -23.17 -6.59
N LYS A 188 13.82 -23.60 -7.01
CA LYS A 188 13.53 -25.01 -7.28
C LYS A 188 14.25 -25.58 -8.51
N ASN A 189 14.45 -24.79 -9.57
CA ASN A 189 14.93 -25.31 -10.86
C ASN A 189 16.43 -25.07 -11.12
N PHE A 190 17.07 -24.17 -10.38
CA PHE A 190 18.47 -23.78 -10.63
C PHE A 190 19.40 -23.99 -9.44
N PHE A 191 18.87 -24.24 -8.23
CA PHE A 191 19.67 -24.32 -6.99
C PHE A 191 19.40 -25.58 -6.15
N TYR A 192 18.57 -26.50 -6.65
CA TYR A 192 18.37 -27.88 -6.18
C TYR A 192 18.41 -28.80 -7.39
#